data_AF-A0A821LAN6-F1
#
_entry.id   AF-A0A821LAN6-F1
#
_cell.length_a   1.000
_cell.length_b   1.000
_cell.length_c   1.000
_cell.angle_alpha   90.00
_cell.angle_beta   90.00
_cell.angle_gamma   90.00
#
_symmetry.space_group_name_H-M   'P 1'
#
loop_
_entity.id
_entity.type
_entity.pdbx_description
1 polymer ?
#
loop_
_entity_poly.entity_id
_entity_poly.type
_entity_poly.pdbx_seq_one_letter_code
_entity_poly.pdbx_strand_id
1 'polypeptide(L)'
;MVGYDPEKKNLTNKQILIASATASFISRFLLQPLDVVKIRFQLQIEPIRDLKGSKYHNLFQTIRLIHHEEGIRAFWKGHIAAQVLSMTYNSAQMYAFEKVTKQLGEVFPITTSSPTAKTITHFITGSIAASIAIVSCQPADVLRTRFVGQGEPKVCQNLFFHVFL
;
A
#
# COMPACT_ATOMS: atom_id res chain seq x y z
N MET A 1 13.56 1.21 -4.90
CA MET A 1 14.41 0.64 -3.82
C MET A 1 15.84 0.87 -4.25
N VAL A 2 16.57 1.72 -3.53
CA VAL A 2 17.97 2.01 -3.85
C VAL A 2 18.78 0.92 -3.17
N GLY A 3 19.56 0.16 -3.94
CA GLY A 3 20.38 -0.92 -3.42
C GLY A 3 21.40 -0.44 -2.38
N TYR A 4 21.89 -1.38 -1.57
CA TYR A 4 22.99 -1.14 -0.63
C TYR A 4 24.26 -0.77 -1.39
N ASP A 5 24.64 0.51 -1.34
CA ASP A 5 25.92 1.01 -1.80
C ASP A 5 26.81 1.23 -0.56
N PRO A 6 27.94 0.50 -0.43
CA PRO A 6 28.83 0.64 0.74
C PRO A 6 29.48 2.03 0.85
N GLU A 7 29.50 2.82 -0.23
CA GLU A 7 30.03 4.19 -0.24
C GLU A 7 29.03 5.26 0.21
N LYS A 8 27.72 4.94 0.27
CA LYS A 8 26.71 5.91 0.73
C LYS A 8 26.58 5.85 2.24
N LYS A 9 26.43 7.03 2.85
CA LYS A 9 26.20 7.19 4.29
C LYS A 9 25.03 6.31 4.72
N ASN A 10 25.33 5.25 5.48
CA ASN A 10 24.35 4.27 5.94
C ASN A 10 23.22 4.99 6.70
N LEU A 11 22.01 4.94 6.16
CA LEU A 11 20.84 5.52 6.82
C LEU A 11 20.53 4.70 8.08
N THR A 12 20.18 5.39 9.16
CA THR A 12 19.75 4.71 10.39
C THR A 12 18.42 3.99 10.11
N ASN A 13 18.21 2.80 10.69
CA ASN A 13 16.95 2.05 10.53
C ASN A 13 15.70 2.92 10.82
N LYS A 14 15.80 3.82 11.81
CA LYS A 14 14.75 4.80 12.15
C LYS A 14 14.45 5.77 11.00
N GLN A 15 15.47 6.27 10.31
CA GLN A 15 15.31 7.18 9.17
C GLN A 15 14.66 6.45 7.98
N ILE A 16 15.06 5.21 7.73
CA ILE A 16 14.46 4.37 6.68
C ILE A 16 12.97 4.16 6.96
N LEU A 17 12.61 3.81 8.19
CA LEU A 17 11.22 3.61 8.59
C LEU A 17 10.39 4.90 8.42
N ILE A 18 10.89 6.04 8.91
CA ILE A 18 10.19 7.32 8.80
C ILE A 18 10.02 7.74 7.33
N ALA A 19 11.09 7.64 6.53
CA ALA A 19 11.05 7.99 5.11
C ALA A 19 10.09 7.08 4.31
N SER A 20 10.08 5.79 4.62
CA SER A 20 9.17 4.82 3.98
C SER A 20 7.71 5.10 4.35
N ALA A 21 7.46 5.42 5.62
CA ALA A 21 6.13 5.72 6.13
C ALA A 21 5.58 7.03 5.54
N THR A 22 6.37 8.10 5.48
CA THR A 22 5.94 9.38 4.88
C THR A 22 5.73 9.28 3.37
N ALA A 23 6.62 8.58 2.66
CA ALA A 23 6.45 8.32 1.23
C ALA A 23 5.15 7.54 0.96
N SER A 24 4.87 6.52 1.77
CA SER A 24 3.64 5.73 1.68
C SER A 24 2.40 6.56 1.96
N PHE A 25 2.48 7.43 2.98
CA PHE A 25 1.39 8.32 3.36
C PHE A 25 1.00 9.26 2.21
N ILE A 26 1.98 9.96 1.64
CA ILE A 26 1.76 10.90 0.53
C ILE A 26 1.23 10.16 -0.70
N SER A 27 1.85 9.03 -1.05
CA SER A 27 1.43 8.21 -2.19
C SER A 27 -0.03 7.80 -2.09
N ARG A 28 -0.44 7.23 -0.95
CA ARG A 28 -1.84 6.85 -0.70
C ARG A 28 -2.78 8.03 -0.66
N PHE A 29 -2.38 9.15 -0.08
CA PHE A 29 -3.24 10.34 -0.02
C PHE A 29 -3.58 10.85 -1.43
N LEU A 30 -2.59 10.86 -2.34
CA LEU A 30 -2.79 11.26 -3.73
C LEU A 30 -3.56 10.22 -4.55
N LEU A 31 -3.32 8.93 -4.31
CA LEU A 31 -3.95 7.83 -5.05
C LEU A 31 -5.35 7.45 -4.54
N GLN A 32 -5.72 7.88 -3.33
CA GLN A 32 -6.98 7.53 -2.68
C GLN A 32 -8.23 7.79 -3.55
N PRO A 33 -8.39 8.95 -4.22
CA PRO A 33 -9.55 9.18 -5.08
C PRO A 33 -9.61 8.20 -6.27
N LEU A 34 -8.45 7.83 -6.80
CA LEU A 34 -8.31 6.90 -7.91
C LEU A 34 -8.66 5.47 -7.48
N ASP A 35 -8.23 5.06 -6.28
CA ASP A 35 -8.60 3.77 -5.68
C ASP A 35 -10.13 3.65 -5.51
N VAL A 36 -10.80 4.71 -5.03
CA VAL A 36 -12.27 4.73 -4.89
C VAL A 36 -12.96 4.60 -6.24
N VAL A 37 -12.52 5.36 -7.24
CA VAL A 37 -13.07 5.25 -8.60
C VAL A 37 -12.90 3.84 -9.15
N LYS A 38 -11.71 3.25 -8.99
CA LYS A 38 -11.41 1.88 -9.43
C LYS A 38 -12.33 0.85 -8.76
N ILE A 39 -12.53 0.95 -7.45
CA ILE A 39 -13.43 0.05 -6.70
C ILE A 39 -14.88 0.18 -7.22
N ARG A 40 -15.36 1.39 -7.50
CA ARG A 40 -16.72 1.60 -8.04
C ARG A 40 -16.90 1.00 -9.43
N PHE A 41 -15.88 1.11 -10.29
CA PHE A 41 -15.87 0.44 -11.59
C PHE A 41 -15.84 -1.09 -11.45
N GLN A 42 -15.07 -1.63 -10.51
CA GLN A 42 -14.98 -3.08 -10.30
C GLN A 42 -16.24 -3.69 -9.66
N LEU A 43 -16.96 -2.92 -8.85
CA LEU A 43 -18.23 -3.33 -8.25
C LEU A 43 -19.41 -3.20 -9.21
N GLN A 44 -19.27 -2.48 -10.32
CA GLN A 44 -20.30 -2.39 -11.34
C GLN A 44 -20.47 -3.77 -12.01
N ILE A 45 -21.68 -4.31 -11.96
CA ILE A 45 -22.02 -5.60 -12.55
C ILE A 45 -22.35 -5.42 -14.04
N GLU A 46 -22.89 -4.26 -14.42
CA GLU A 46 -23.26 -3.94 -15.78
C GLU A 46 -22.02 -3.79 -16.69
N PRO A 47 -22.04 -4.40 -17.89
CA PRO A 47 -20.93 -4.27 -18.82
C PRO A 47 -20.78 -2.81 -19.26
N ILE A 48 -19.56 -2.27 -19.15
CA ILE A 48 -19.19 -0.89 -19.54
C ILE A 48 -19.56 -0.60 -21.02
N ARG A 49 -19.66 -1.65 -21.84
CA ARG A 49 -20.02 -1.57 -23.27
C ARG A 49 -21.49 -1.22 -23.52
N ASP A 50 -22.38 -1.47 -22.55
CA ASP A 50 -23.79 -1.14 -22.70
C ASP A 50 -24.07 0.27 -22.18
N LEU A 51 -23.96 1.25 -23.08
CA LEU A 51 -24.14 2.68 -22.79
C LEU A 51 -25.53 2.99 -22.20
N LYS A 52 -26.54 2.14 -22.44
CA LYS A 52 -27.91 2.35 -21.98
C LYS A 52 -28.18 1.86 -20.55
N GLY A 53 -27.33 1.00 -19.98
CA GLY A 53 -27.52 0.40 -18.65
C GLY A 53 -26.37 0.63 -17.65
N SER A 54 -25.17 1.00 -18.11
CA SER A 54 -24.00 1.21 -17.24
C SER A 54 -24.09 2.53 -16.47
N LYS A 55 -23.86 2.52 -15.14
CA LYS A 55 -23.86 3.74 -14.31
C LYS A 55 -22.57 4.57 -14.49
N TYR A 56 -21.44 3.92 -14.75
CA TYR A 56 -20.13 4.54 -14.89
C TYR A 56 -19.53 4.24 -16.27
N HIS A 57 -19.37 5.25 -17.13
CA HIS A 57 -18.78 5.07 -18.47
C HIS A 57 -17.37 5.63 -18.60
N ASN A 58 -17.09 6.78 -17.99
CA ASN A 58 -15.81 7.48 -18.08
C ASN A 58 -15.29 7.88 -16.70
N LEU A 59 -13.96 7.89 -16.52
CA LEU A 59 -13.32 8.27 -15.25
C LEU A 59 -13.80 9.64 -14.74
N PHE A 60 -13.81 10.64 -15.63
CA PHE A 60 -14.23 12.01 -15.30
C PHE A 60 -15.72 12.12 -14.98
N GLN A 61 -16.57 11.38 -15.69
CA GLN A 61 -18.01 11.30 -15.41
C GLN A 61 -18.23 10.67 -14.04
N THR A 62 -17.55 9.57 -13.73
CA THR A 62 -17.63 8.87 -12.44
C THR A 62 -17.20 9.77 -11.28
N ILE A 63 -16.08 10.49 -11.42
CA ILE A 63 -15.62 11.45 -10.40
C ILE A 63 -16.68 12.53 -10.17
N ARG A 64 -17.22 13.12 -11.23
CA ARG A 64 -18.27 14.15 -11.13
C ARG A 64 -19.55 13.61 -10.50
N LEU A 65 -19.94 12.39 -10.86
CA LEU A 65 -21.13 11.71 -10.35
C LEU A 65 -20.99 11.42 -8.86
N ILE A 66 -19.87 10.85 -8.42
CA ILE A 66 -19.59 10.58 -6.99
C ILE A 66 -19.59 11.89 -6.20
N HIS A 67 -18.95 12.94 -6.73
CA HIS A 67 -18.92 14.25 -6.08
C HIS A 67 -20.33 14.85 -5.93
N HIS A 68 -21.22 14.65 -6.91
CA HIS A 68 -22.59 15.17 -6.87
C HIS A 68 -23.53 14.33 -6.00
N GLU A 69 -23.43 12.99 -6.04
CA GLU A 69 -24.31 12.08 -5.31
C GLU A 69 -23.93 11.92 -3.82
N GLU A 70 -22.64 11.75 -3.52
CA GLU A 70 -22.15 11.40 -2.17
C GLU A 70 -21.26 12.49 -1.55
N GLY A 71 -20.85 13.49 -2.34
CA GLY A 71 -19.99 14.59 -1.90
C GLY A 71 -18.50 14.23 -1.86
N ILE A 72 -17.66 15.24 -1.56
CA ILE A 72 -16.19 15.07 -1.60
C ILE A 72 -15.63 14.12 -0.52
N ARG A 73 -16.37 13.93 0.58
CA ARG A 73 -15.99 13.02 1.67
C ARG A 73 -16.04 11.55 1.25
N ALA A 74 -16.84 11.22 0.22
CA ALA A 74 -16.94 9.86 -0.31
C ALA A 74 -15.59 9.31 -0.81
N PHE A 75 -14.70 10.17 -1.29
CA PHE A 75 -13.37 9.78 -1.77
C PHE A 75 -12.42 9.35 -0.64
N TRP A 76 -12.60 9.86 0.58
CA TRP A 76 -11.74 9.53 1.73
C TRP A 76 -12.36 8.52 2.71
N LYS A 77 -13.57 8.02 2.41
CA LYS A 77 -14.25 7.05 3.26
C LYS A 77 -13.42 5.77 3.39
N GLY A 78 -13.05 5.41 4.62
CA GLY A 78 -12.20 4.25 4.91
C GLY A 78 -10.71 4.41 4.62
N HIS A 79 -10.25 5.61 4.25
CA HIS A 79 -8.85 5.90 3.93
C HIS A 79 -7.91 5.64 5.11
N ILE A 80 -8.28 6.04 6.33
CA ILE A 80 -7.39 5.99 7.51
C ILE A 80 -6.88 4.56 7.76
N ALA A 81 -7.78 3.59 7.72
CA ALA A 81 -7.40 2.21 7.96
C ALA A 81 -6.48 1.69 6.82
N ALA A 82 -6.75 2.08 5.56
CA ALA A 82 -5.94 1.66 4.41
C ALA A 82 -4.55 2.31 4.44
N GLN A 83 -4.51 3.55 4.92
CA GLN A 83 -3.31 4.35 5.09
C GLN A 83 -2.37 3.70 6.12
N VAL A 84 -2.89 3.36 7.31
CA VAL A 84 -2.11 2.69 8.36
C VAL A 84 -1.53 1.38 7.85
N LEU A 85 -2.34 0.53 7.20
CA LEU A 85 -1.86 -0.73 6.65
C LEU A 85 -0.75 -0.51 5.61
N SER A 86 -0.94 0.44 4.70
CA SER A 86 0.05 0.75 3.68
C SER A 86 1.36 1.23 4.29
N MET A 87 1.31 2.09 5.30
CA MET A 87 2.51 2.56 6.02
C MET A 87 3.24 1.40 6.71
N THR A 88 2.52 0.52 7.42
CA THR A 88 3.10 -0.64 8.09
C THR A 88 3.76 -1.60 7.11
N TYR A 89 3.07 -1.95 6.03
CA TYR A 89 3.59 -2.87 5.01
C TYR A 89 4.87 -2.33 4.35
N ASN A 90 4.84 -1.09 3.85
CA ASN A 90 6.00 -0.49 3.17
C ASN A 90 7.19 -0.30 4.12
N SER A 91 6.93 0.07 5.38
CA SER A 91 7.99 0.19 6.39
C SER A 91 8.63 -1.15 6.72
N ALA A 92 7.82 -2.20 6.91
CA ALA A 92 8.30 -3.56 7.17
C ALA A 92 9.09 -4.10 5.96
N GLN A 93 8.61 -3.88 4.74
CA GLN A 93 9.29 -4.28 3.51
C GLN A 93 10.64 -3.59 3.36
N MET A 94 10.71 -2.27 3.57
CA MET A 94 11.96 -1.53 3.45
C MET A 94 12.97 -1.94 4.53
N TYR A 95 12.50 -2.17 5.76
CA TYR A 95 13.35 -2.66 6.85
C TYR A 95 13.90 -4.06 6.56
N ALA A 96 13.05 -4.99 6.12
CA ALA A 96 13.47 -6.33 5.75
C ALA A 96 14.47 -6.30 4.57
N PHE A 97 14.23 -5.46 3.58
CA PHE A 97 15.12 -5.28 2.44
C PHE A 97 16.52 -4.80 2.86
N GLU A 98 16.59 -3.78 3.73
CA GLU A 98 17.87 -3.26 4.23
C GLU A 98 18.65 -4.36 4.98
N LYS A 99 17.95 -5.15 5.81
CA LYS A 99 18.57 -6.24 6.58
C LYS A 99 19.08 -7.37 5.70
N VAL A 100 18.25 -7.85 4.77
CA VAL A 100 18.62 -8.94 3.87
C VAL A 100 19.74 -8.48 2.92
N THR A 101 19.69 -7.24 2.42
CA THR A 101 20.74 -6.73 1.52
C THR A 101 22.08 -6.61 2.23
N LYS A 102 22.10 -6.15 3.50
CA LYS A 102 23.33 -6.10 4.31
C LYS A 102 23.92 -7.50 4.53
N GLN A 103 23.10 -8.45 4.95
CA GLN A 103 23.55 -9.84 5.17
C GLN A 103 24.08 -10.47 3.88
N LEU A 104 23.42 -10.22 2.75
CA LEU A 104 23.84 -10.79 1.47
C LEU A 104 25.12 -10.13 0.94
N GLY A 105 25.33 -8.84 1.20
CA GLY A 105 26.56 -8.12 0.87
C GLY A 105 27.79 -8.59 1.67
N GLU A 106 27.59 -9.02 2.93
CA GLU A 106 28.66 -9.60 3.76
C GLU A 106 29.05 -11.02 3.30
N VAL A 107 28.07 -11.83 2.87
CA VAL A 107 28.30 -13.22 2.45
C VAL A 107 28.85 -13.32 1.02
N PHE A 108 28.45 -12.42 0.12
CA PHE A 108 28.88 -12.42 -1.29
C PHE A 108 29.55 -11.10 -1.71
N PRO A 109 30.75 -10.78 -1.21
CA PRO A 109 31.48 -9.57 -1.61
C PRO A 109 31.85 -9.55 -3.11
N ILE A 110 31.83 -10.70 -3.79
CA ILE A 110 32.35 -10.89 -5.17
C ILE A 110 31.27 -10.65 -6.25
N THR A 111 29.98 -10.65 -5.91
CA THR A 111 28.87 -10.52 -6.88
C THR A 111 28.65 -9.06 -7.38
N THR A 112 29.48 -8.12 -6.95
CA THR A 112 29.36 -6.67 -7.20
C THR A 112 30.09 -6.19 -8.48
N SER A 113 30.84 -7.03 -9.19
CA SER A 113 31.63 -6.57 -10.35
C SER A 113 30.83 -6.47 -11.66
N SER A 114 29.68 -7.15 -11.79
CA SER A 114 28.84 -7.10 -13.00
C SER A 114 27.48 -6.44 -12.73
N PRO A 115 27.03 -5.48 -13.58
CA PRO A 115 25.74 -4.79 -13.40
C PRO A 115 24.53 -5.74 -13.44
N THR A 116 24.61 -6.83 -14.20
CA THR A 116 23.55 -7.85 -14.28
C THR A 116 23.42 -8.62 -12.96
N ALA A 117 24.55 -8.96 -12.34
CA ALA A 117 24.57 -9.69 -11.08
C ALA A 117 23.94 -8.85 -9.94
N LYS A 118 24.26 -7.55 -9.85
CA LYS A 118 23.62 -6.62 -8.90
C LYS A 118 22.11 -6.57 -9.06
N THR A 119 21.62 -6.53 -10.30
CA THR A 119 20.17 -6.47 -10.59
C THR A 119 19.46 -7.73 -10.10
N ILE A 120 20.02 -8.91 -10.37
CA ILE A 120 19.49 -10.20 -9.91
C ILE A 120 19.50 -10.26 -8.38
N THR A 121 20.59 -9.84 -7.73
CA THR A 121 20.70 -9.81 -6.27
C THR A 121 19.65 -8.92 -5.64
N HIS A 122 19.42 -7.71 -6.17
CA HIS A 122 18.36 -6.82 -5.67
C HIS A 122 16.97 -7.38 -5.93
N PHE A 123 16.75 -8.07 -7.05
CA PHE A 123 15.47 -8.71 -7.35
C PHE A 123 15.14 -9.83 -6.35
N ILE A 124 16.10 -10.72 -6.08
CA ILE A 124 15.94 -11.81 -5.10
C ILE A 124 15.74 -11.23 -3.70
N THR A 125 16.57 -10.25 -3.32
CA THR A 125 16.47 -9.60 -2.00
C THR A 125 15.15 -8.87 -1.82
N GLY A 126 14.67 -8.18 -2.86
CA GLY A 126 13.35 -7.53 -2.87
C GLY A 126 12.22 -8.53 -2.70
N SER A 127 12.31 -9.68 -3.36
CA SER A 127 11.32 -10.76 -3.27
C SER A 127 11.27 -11.37 -1.88
N ILE A 128 12.44 -11.70 -1.29
CA ILE A 128 12.52 -12.24 0.08
C ILE A 128 12.00 -11.22 1.10
N ALA A 129 12.40 -9.95 0.97
CA ALA A 129 11.95 -8.89 1.85
C ALA A 129 10.43 -8.69 1.78
N ALA A 130 9.83 -8.74 0.59
CA ALA A 130 8.39 -8.67 0.40
C ALA A 130 7.68 -9.85 1.07
N SER A 131 8.19 -11.08 0.90
CA SER A 131 7.65 -12.28 1.54
C SER A 131 7.70 -12.21 3.07
N ILE A 132 8.80 -11.72 3.65
CA ILE A 132 8.90 -11.56 5.11
C ILE A 132 7.90 -10.50 5.60
N ALA A 133 7.81 -9.38 4.89
CA ALA A 133 6.90 -8.30 5.23
C ALA A 133 5.43 -8.76 5.16
N ILE A 134 5.06 -9.49 4.11
CA ILE A 134 3.68 -9.96 3.94
C ILE A 134 3.31 -11.01 4.97
N VAL A 135 4.20 -11.97 5.30
CA VAL A 135 3.96 -12.96 6.36
C VAL A 135 3.76 -12.29 7.71
N SER A 136 4.52 -11.23 7.99
CA SER A 136 4.43 -10.49 9.24
C SER A 136 3.17 -9.62 9.33
N CYS A 137 2.76 -9.00 8.21
CA CYS A 137 1.68 -8.01 8.20
C CYS A 137 0.31 -8.60 7.85
N GLN A 138 0.25 -9.73 7.15
CA GLN A 138 -1.03 -10.33 6.75
C GLN A 138 -1.98 -10.68 7.90
N PRO A 139 -1.55 -11.25 9.04
CA PRO A 139 -2.50 -11.52 10.12
C PRO A 139 -3.19 -10.24 10.62
N ALA A 140 -2.45 -9.12 10.71
CA ALA A 140 -3.02 -7.83 11.09
C ALA A 140 -3.98 -7.28 10.03
N ASP A 141 -3.67 -7.51 8.75
CA ASP A 141 -4.55 -7.14 7.63
C ASP A 141 -5.86 -7.94 7.65
N VAL A 142 -5.78 -9.25 7.88
CA VAL A 142 -6.97 -10.12 8.02
C VAL A 142 -7.82 -9.67 9.21
N LEU A 143 -7.22 -9.40 10.37
CA LEU A 143 -7.98 -8.91 11.53
C LEU A 143 -8.68 -7.59 11.24
N ARG A 144 -7.97 -6.64 10.63
CA ARG A 144 -8.53 -5.35 10.22
C ARG A 144 -9.68 -5.52 9.24
N THR A 145 -9.51 -6.32 8.19
CA THR A 145 -10.56 -6.54 7.16
C THR A 145 -11.78 -7.25 7.75
N ARG A 146 -11.59 -8.16 8.72
CA ARG A 146 -12.69 -8.77 9.47
C ARG A 146 -13.45 -7.76 10.32
N PHE A 147 -12.75 -6.85 11.01
CA PHE A 147 -13.40 -5.79 11.78
C PHE A 147 -14.14 -4.77 10.90
N VAL A 148 -13.60 -4.46 9.71
CA VAL A 148 -14.28 -3.57 8.74
C VAL A 148 -15.47 -4.28 8.09
N GLY A 149 -15.39 -5.59 7.88
CA GLY A 149 -16.43 -6.40 7.24
C GLY A 149 -17.56 -6.86 8.18
N GLN A 150 -17.47 -6.63 9.49
CA GLN A 150 -18.56 -6.92 10.41
C GLN A 150 -19.72 -5.94 10.18
N GLY A 151 -20.81 -6.45 9.61
CA GLY A 151 -22.12 -5.78 9.62
C GLY A 151 -22.71 -5.73 11.04
N GLU A 152 -23.50 -4.69 11.31
CA GLU A 152 -24.14 -4.42 12.62
C GLU A 152 -24.92 -5.65 13.16
N PRO A 153 -24.98 -5.85 14.51
CA PRO A 153 -24.69 -4.84 15.53
C PRO A 153 -23.21 -4.78 15.91
N LYS A 154 -22.67 -3.54 16.00
CA LYS A 154 -21.28 -3.27 16.40
C LYS A 154 -21.12 -3.35 17.92
N VAL A 155 -20.32 -4.30 18.40
CA VAL A 155 -20.02 -4.52 19.84
C VAL A 155 -19.12 -3.42 20.44
N CYS A 156 -18.43 -2.61 19.61
CA CYS A 156 -17.57 -1.52 20.08
C CYS A 156 -18.00 -0.16 19.49
N GLN A 157 -18.93 0.50 20.17
CA GLN A 157 -19.58 1.73 19.69
C GLN A 157 -18.68 2.98 19.69
N ASN A 158 -17.63 3.04 20.54
CA ASN A 158 -16.99 4.32 20.87
C ASN A 158 -15.61 4.60 20.22
N LEU A 159 -14.91 3.60 19.65
CA LEU A 159 -13.57 3.82 19.07
C LEU A 159 -13.58 3.91 17.52
N PHE A 160 -14.59 3.35 16.88
CA PHE A 160 -14.63 3.18 15.42
C PHE A 160 -15.23 4.38 14.67
N PHE A 161 -16.03 5.21 15.35
CA PHE A 161 -16.76 6.30 14.69
C PHE A 161 -15.87 7.49 14.30
N HIS A 162 -14.73 7.68 14.97
CA HIS A 162 -13.79 8.77 14.67
C HIS A 162 -12.70 8.40 13.65
N VAL A 163 -12.55 7.11 13.32
CA VAL A 163 -11.51 6.60 12.39
C VAL A 163 -12.08 6.33 10.98
N PHE A 164 -13.40 6.43 10.80
CA PHE A 164 -14.08 6.05 9.55
C PHE A 164 -15.00 7.11 8.95
N LEU A 165 -15.06 8.31 9.53
CA LEU A 165 -15.76 9.49 8.97
C LEU A 165 -14.78 10.50 8.38
#